data_AF-A0A9W4LAJ2-F1
#
_entry.id   AF-A0A9W4LAJ2-F1
#
_cell.length_a   1.000
_cell.length_b   1.000
_cell.length_c   1.000
_cell.angle_alpha   90.00
_cell.angle_beta   90.00
_cell.angle_gamma   90.00
#
_symmetry.space_group_name_H-M   'P 1'
#
loop_
_entity.id
_entity.type
_entity.pdbx_description
1 polymer ?
#
loop_
_entity_poly.entity_id
_entity_poly.type
_entity_poly.pdbx_seq_one_letter_code
_entity_poly.pdbx_strand_id
1 'polypeptide(L)'
;MVMSIRTLFLVESGGKKFSLEDMLWLGNLYATILVGFALIYLLYELQNHSVILDMGNRLDGTFYEQLKTSFYFSAMTMFSVGYGDIAPIGMGRMIATIQAFIGYTLPAAFVIRTVIDLEHKDRKDK
;
A
#
# COMPACT_ATOMS: atom_id res chain seq x y z
N MET A 1 -9.05 -18.50 30.67
CA MET A 1 -8.54 -17.52 29.66
C MET A 1 -7.04 -17.60 29.42
N VAL A 2 -6.17 -17.81 30.44
CA VAL A 2 -4.71 -17.89 30.23
C VAL A 2 -4.27 -19.11 29.38
N MET A 3 -5.01 -20.23 29.43
CA MET A 3 -4.74 -21.39 28.57
C MET A 3 -5.00 -21.13 27.07
N SER A 4 -5.97 -20.28 26.70
CA SER A 4 -6.31 -20.02 25.29
C SER A 4 -5.27 -19.18 24.55
N ILE A 5 -4.51 -18.35 25.27
CA ILE A 5 -3.39 -17.59 24.69
C ILE A 5 -2.21 -18.51 24.44
N ARG A 6 -1.94 -19.45 25.36
CA ARG A 6 -0.85 -20.43 25.19
C ARG A 6 -1.12 -21.37 24.01
N THR A 7 -2.36 -21.76 23.74
CA THR A 7 -2.69 -22.60 22.58
C THR A 7 -2.46 -21.91 21.24
N LEU A 8 -2.48 -20.57 21.17
CA LEU A 8 -2.16 -19.82 19.95
C LEU A 8 -0.66 -19.86 19.62
N PHE A 9 0.19 -19.87 20.65
CA PHE A 9 1.65 -19.92 20.52
C PHE A 9 2.23 -21.35 20.52
N LEU A 10 1.44 -22.35 20.92
CA LEU A 10 1.80 -23.77 20.90
C LEU A 10 1.31 -24.51 19.64
N VAL A 11 0.73 -23.80 18.65
CA VAL A 11 0.65 -24.32 17.28
C VAL A 11 2.06 -24.26 16.70
N GLU A 12 2.85 -25.23 17.14
CA GLU A 12 4.12 -25.60 16.56
C GLU A 12 3.78 -26.29 15.22
N SER A 13 3.73 -25.50 14.15
CA SER A 13 3.74 -26.03 12.79
C SER A 13 5.13 -25.84 12.22
N GLY A 14 5.94 -26.89 12.29
CA GLY A 14 7.10 -27.03 11.45
C GLY A 14 6.67 -26.96 9.98
N GLY A 15 6.94 -25.84 9.32
CA GLY A 15 6.59 -25.65 7.91
C GLY A 15 6.85 -24.24 7.43
N LYS A 16 8.02 -24.05 6.78
CA LYS A 16 8.52 -22.81 6.14
C LYS A 16 8.64 -21.57 7.04
N LYS A 17 9.88 -21.21 7.36
CA LYS A 17 10.22 -19.85 7.77
C LYS A 17 9.78 -18.92 6.64
N PHE A 18 8.85 -18.02 6.91
CA PHE A 18 8.55 -16.88 6.05
C PHE A 18 9.90 -16.28 5.61
N SER A 19 10.24 -16.38 4.32
CA SER A 19 11.53 -15.89 3.87
C SER A 19 11.48 -14.37 3.94
N LEU A 20 12.45 -13.75 4.61
CA LEU A 20 12.59 -12.28 4.62
C LEU A 20 12.59 -11.72 3.18
N GLU A 21 12.98 -12.53 2.21
CA GLU A 21 12.94 -12.24 0.78
C GLU A 21 11.51 -11.94 0.28
N ASP A 22 10.49 -12.71 0.68
CA ASP A 22 9.10 -12.47 0.28
C ASP A 22 8.56 -11.18 0.90
N MET A 23 8.97 -10.89 2.14
CA MET A 23 8.62 -9.64 2.83
C MET A 23 9.27 -8.42 2.16
N LEU A 24 10.55 -8.53 1.80
CA LEU A 24 11.28 -7.49 1.09
C LEU A 24 10.73 -7.28 -0.32
N TRP A 25 10.36 -8.36 -1.01
CA TRP A 25 9.71 -8.29 -2.33
C TRP A 25 8.38 -7.55 -2.25
N LEU A 26 7.54 -7.89 -1.26
CA LEU A 26 6.28 -7.21 -1.02
C LEU A 26 6.49 -5.73 -0.64
N GLY A 27 7.46 -5.43 0.24
CA GLY A 27 7.82 -4.07 0.61
C GLY A 27 8.27 -3.24 -0.60
N ASN A 28 9.07 -3.82 -1.50
CA ASN A 28 9.48 -3.16 -2.74
C ASN A 28 8.30 -2.93 -3.69
N LEU A 29 7.35 -3.89 -3.78
CA LEU A 29 6.12 -3.71 -4.54
C LEU A 29 5.28 -2.54 -4.00
N TYR A 30 5.11 -2.43 -2.68
CA TYR A 30 4.45 -1.28 -2.07
C TYR A 30 5.18 0.03 -2.35
N ALA A 31 6.50 0.06 -2.21
CA ALA A 31 7.31 1.26 -2.43
C ALA A 31 7.19 1.76 -3.89
N THR A 32 7.26 0.85 -4.86
CA THR A 32 7.15 1.20 -6.29
C THR A 32 5.78 1.76 -6.65
N ILE A 33 4.69 1.15 -6.14
CA ILE A 33 3.33 1.65 -6.35
C ILE A 33 3.15 3.02 -5.68
N LEU A 34 3.61 3.18 -4.44
CA LEU A 34 3.53 4.43 -3.70
C LEU A 34 4.24 5.56 -4.45
N VAL A 35 5.49 5.35 -4.88
CA VAL A 35 6.25 6.31 -5.68
C VAL A 35 5.56 6.59 -7.01
N GLY A 36 5.06 5.57 -7.71
CA GLY A 36 4.36 5.73 -8.99
C GLY A 36 3.14 6.64 -8.89
N PHE A 37 2.26 6.39 -7.91
CA PHE A 37 1.09 7.26 -7.70
C PHE A 37 1.46 8.65 -7.19
N ALA A 38 2.47 8.76 -6.32
CA ALA A 38 2.98 10.06 -5.86
C ALA A 38 3.45 10.94 -7.04
N LEU A 39 4.18 10.35 -7.98
CA LEU A 39 4.63 11.04 -9.19
C LEU A 39 3.46 11.41 -10.11
N ILE A 40 2.43 10.58 -10.21
CA ILE A 40 1.21 10.91 -10.97
C ILE A 40 0.54 12.16 -10.39
N TYR A 41 0.31 12.22 -9.07
CA TYR A 41 -0.27 13.42 -8.44
C TYR A 41 0.61 14.66 -8.65
N LEU A 42 1.93 14.52 -8.46
CA LEU A 42 2.88 15.60 -8.67
C LEU A 42 2.83 16.13 -10.10
N LEU A 43 2.78 15.25 -11.11
CA LEU A 43 2.70 15.67 -12.52
C LEU A 43 1.45 16.49 -12.80
N TYR A 44 0.30 16.13 -12.21
CA TYR A 44 -0.92 16.92 -12.35
C TYR A 44 -0.79 18.32 -11.70
N GLU A 45 -0.24 18.39 -10.49
CA GLU A 45 -0.02 19.67 -9.80
C GLU A 45 0.96 20.57 -10.57
N LEU A 46 2.04 20.00 -11.15
CA LEU A 46 2.99 20.75 -11.99
C LEU A 46 2.38 21.28 -13.29
N GLN A 47 1.33 20.62 -13.82
CA GLN A 47 0.56 21.10 -14.98
C GLN A 47 -0.52 22.12 -14.58
N ASN A 48 -0.49 22.63 -13.35
CA ASN A 48 -1.51 23.52 -12.76
C ASN A 48 -2.93 22.91 -12.72
N HIS A 49 -3.04 21.59 -12.84
CA HIS A 49 -4.31 20.87 -12.71
C HIS A 49 -4.42 20.31 -11.29
N SER A 50 -5.14 21.03 -10.43
CA SER A 50 -5.24 20.63 -9.02
C SER A 50 -6.09 19.36 -8.90
N VAL A 51 -5.44 18.29 -8.43
CA VAL A 51 -6.03 16.97 -8.18
C VAL A 51 -6.09 16.65 -6.69
N ILE A 52 -5.32 17.37 -5.88
CA ILE A 52 -5.30 17.24 -4.42
C ILE A 52 -5.39 18.63 -3.77
N LEU A 53 -6.09 18.70 -2.63
CA LEU A 53 -6.18 19.89 -1.78
C LEU A 53 -5.50 19.62 -0.45
N ASP A 54 -4.65 20.54 -0.02
CA ASP A 54 -4.00 20.51 1.30
C ASP A 54 -4.76 21.45 2.25
N MET A 55 -5.42 20.88 3.26
CA MET A 55 -6.28 21.58 4.21
C MET A 55 -7.34 22.48 3.52
N GLY A 56 -7.85 22.02 2.37
CA GLY A 56 -8.84 22.75 1.57
C GLY A 56 -8.27 23.82 0.63
N ASN A 57 -6.96 24.06 0.64
CA ASN A 57 -6.28 24.99 -0.25
C ASN A 57 -5.62 24.26 -1.42
N ARG A 58 -5.42 24.99 -2.53
CA ARG A 58 -4.61 24.50 -3.64
C ARG A 58 -3.16 24.35 -3.19
N LEU A 59 -2.48 23.39 -3.76
CA LEU A 59 -1.08 23.10 -3.46
C LEU A 59 -0.15 24.13 -4.11
N ASP A 60 0.01 25.25 -3.41
CA ASP A 60 0.90 26.32 -3.81
C ASP A 60 2.23 26.19 -3.05
N GLY A 61 3.32 25.96 -3.76
CA GLY A 61 4.63 25.75 -3.13
C GLY A 61 5.74 25.43 -4.12
N THR A 62 6.94 25.18 -3.59
CA THR A 62 8.06 24.70 -4.39
C THR A 62 7.83 23.26 -4.84
N PHE A 63 8.54 22.83 -5.88
CA PHE A 63 8.54 21.43 -6.33
C PHE A 63 8.74 20.43 -5.19
N TYR A 64 9.62 20.76 -4.23
CA TYR A 64 9.92 19.89 -3.10
C TYR A 64 8.74 19.74 -2.14
N GLU A 65 7.98 20.82 -1.89
CA GLU A 65 6.76 20.77 -1.08
C GLU A 65 5.69 19.93 -1.79
N GLN A 66 5.46 20.18 -3.08
CA GLN A 66 4.49 19.42 -3.87
C GLN A 66 4.84 17.93 -3.94
N LEU A 67 6.13 17.58 -4.06
CA LEU A 67 6.60 16.21 -4.06
C LEU A 67 6.33 15.52 -2.70
N LYS A 68 6.66 16.17 -1.58
CA LYS A 68 6.40 15.64 -0.23
C LYS A 68 4.91 15.41 -0.01
N THR A 69 4.08 16.41 -0.33
CA THR A 69 2.63 16.34 -0.13
C THR A 69 1.99 15.27 -1.02
N SER A 70 2.43 15.16 -2.28
CA SER A 70 1.97 14.10 -3.20
C SER A 70 2.38 12.70 -2.73
N PHE A 71 3.60 12.55 -2.20
CA PHE A 71 4.08 11.29 -1.64
C PHE A 71 3.29 10.89 -0.40
N TYR A 72 3.07 11.84 0.51
CA TYR A 72 2.27 11.63 1.69
C TYR A 72 0.83 11.26 1.33
N PHE A 73 0.18 11.98 0.42
CA PHE A 73 -1.18 11.66 -0.05
C PHE A 73 -1.26 10.25 -0.65
N SER A 74 -0.26 9.86 -1.45
CA SER A 74 -0.16 8.52 -2.02
C SER A 74 -0.07 7.45 -0.92
N ALA A 75 0.77 7.64 0.09
CA ALA A 75 0.88 6.72 1.22
C ALA A 75 -0.45 6.60 1.99
N MET A 76 -1.06 7.74 2.34
CA MET A 76 -2.32 7.80 3.09
C MET A 76 -3.48 7.13 2.36
N THR A 77 -3.51 7.26 1.04
CA THR A 77 -4.52 6.63 0.17
C THR A 77 -4.28 5.13 0.02
N MET A 78 -3.06 4.71 -0.29
CA MET A 78 -2.73 3.30 -0.52
C MET A 78 -2.94 2.45 0.73
N PHE A 79 -2.55 2.96 1.90
CA PHE A 79 -2.75 2.29 3.18
C PHE A 79 -4.12 2.54 3.80
N SER A 80 -5.00 3.28 3.11
CA SER A 80 -6.36 3.60 3.57
C SER A 80 -6.42 4.25 4.96
N VAL A 81 -5.37 5.00 5.35
CA VAL A 81 -5.34 5.72 6.63
C VAL A 81 -6.16 7.01 6.52
N GLY A 82 -5.96 7.76 5.44
CA GLY A 82 -6.72 8.96 5.07
C GLY A 82 -7.14 9.89 6.22
N TYR A 83 -6.20 10.58 6.88
CA TYR A 83 -6.52 11.51 7.98
C TYR A 83 -7.46 12.67 7.57
N GLY A 84 -7.56 12.95 6.26
CA GLY A 84 -8.47 13.96 5.72
C GLY A 84 -7.86 15.37 5.68
N ASP A 85 -6.59 15.49 6.04
CA ASP A 85 -5.75 16.67 5.86
C ASP A 85 -5.53 17.00 4.38
N ILE A 86 -5.29 15.97 3.55
CA ILE A 86 -5.23 16.11 2.10
C ILE A 86 -6.33 15.30 1.44
N ALA A 87 -7.10 15.96 0.58
CA ALA A 87 -8.28 15.39 -0.06
C ALA A 87 -8.19 15.42 -1.59
N PRO A 88 -8.59 14.34 -2.29
CA PRO A 88 -8.63 14.33 -3.75
C PRO A 88 -9.82 15.15 -4.28
N ILE A 89 -9.58 15.88 -5.36
CA ILE A 89 -10.58 16.66 -6.10
C ILE A 89 -10.51 16.37 -7.59
N GLY A 90 -11.60 16.67 -8.30
CA GLY A 90 -11.68 16.49 -9.76
C GLY A 90 -11.29 15.06 -10.18
N MET A 91 -10.35 14.96 -11.14
CA MET A 91 -9.81 13.69 -11.64
C MET A 91 -8.99 12.92 -10.58
N GLY A 92 -8.45 13.60 -9.57
CA GLY A 92 -7.73 12.99 -8.46
C GLY A 92 -8.56 11.96 -7.70
N ARG A 93 -9.90 12.11 -7.66
CA ARG A 93 -10.80 11.15 -7.01
C ARG A 93 -10.78 9.78 -7.67
N MET A 94 -10.77 9.76 -9.01
CA MET A 94 -10.73 8.50 -9.76
C MET A 94 -9.38 7.80 -9.55
N ILE A 95 -8.29 8.57 -9.61
CA ILE A 95 -6.92 8.06 -9.39
C ILE A 95 -6.79 7.49 -7.97
N ALA A 96 -7.25 8.23 -6.97
CA ALA A 96 -7.21 7.80 -5.56
C ALA A 96 -8.07 6.55 -5.31
N THR A 97 -9.22 6.43 -5.98
CA THR A 97 -10.08 5.24 -5.86
C THR A 97 -9.37 3.99 -6.39
N ILE A 98 -8.75 4.09 -7.58
CA ILE A 98 -7.96 2.99 -8.17
C ILE A 98 -6.78 2.64 -7.26
N GLN A 99 -6.09 3.65 -6.75
CA GLN A 99 -4.96 3.45 -5.84
C GLN A 99 -5.38 2.72 -4.56
N ALA A 100 -6.47 3.15 -3.92
CA ALA A 100 -6.99 2.53 -2.71
C ALA A 100 -7.42 1.08 -2.97
N PHE A 101 -8.07 0.81 -4.11
CA PHE A 101 -8.44 -0.55 -4.51
C PHE A 101 -7.21 -1.46 -4.66
N ILE A 102 -6.15 -0.98 -5.32
CA ILE A 102 -4.89 -1.72 -5.42
C ILE A 102 -4.29 -1.96 -4.04
N GLY A 103 -4.20 -0.91 -3.22
CA GLY A 103 -3.65 -0.97 -1.86
C GLY A 103 -4.35 -2.02 -0.98
N TYR A 104 -5.68 -2.11 -1.07
CA TYR A 104 -6.49 -3.10 -0.35
C TYR A 104 -6.34 -4.53 -0.89
N THR A 105 -6.11 -4.66 -2.20
CA THR A 105 -6.00 -5.98 -2.86
C THR A 105 -4.63 -6.62 -2.64
N LEU A 106 -3.57 -5.83 -2.45
CA LEU A 106 -2.19 -6.31 -2.31
C LEU A 106 -1.98 -7.33 -1.17
N PRO A 107 -2.43 -7.12 0.08
CA PRO A 107 -2.28 -8.11 1.14
C PRO A 107 -3.01 -9.42 0.83
N ALA A 108 -4.22 -9.33 0.26
CA ALA A 108 -5.01 -10.50 -0.11
C ALA A 108 -4.31 -11.30 -1.22
N ALA A 109 -3.80 -10.62 -2.25
CA ALA A 109 -3.04 -11.25 -3.33
C ALA A 109 -1.76 -11.92 -2.81
N PHE A 110 -1.07 -11.28 -1.86
CA PHE A 110 0.11 -11.85 -1.22
C PHE A 110 -0.23 -13.16 -0.48
N VAL A 111 -1.28 -13.16 0.34
CA VAL A 111 -1.72 -14.36 1.07
C VAL A 111 -2.10 -15.48 0.11
N ILE A 112 -2.89 -15.20 -0.93
CA ILE A 112 -3.29 -16.20 -1.93
C ILE A 112 -2.05 -16.81 -2.60
N ARG A 113 -1.10 -15.97 -3.02
CA ARG A 113 0.16 -16.43 -3.61
C ARG A 113 0.91 -17.35 -2.64
N THR A 114 1.06 -16.94 -1.38
CA THR A 114 1.75 -17.75 -0.36
C THR A 114 1.07 -19.10 -0.14
N VAL A 115 -0.27 -19.16 -0.07
CA VAL A 115 -1.01 -20.42 0.10
C VAL A 115 -0.81 -21.34 -1.11
N ILE A 116 -0.91 -20.81 -2.33
CA ILE A 116 -0.69 -21.58 -3.57
C ILE A 116 0.75 -22.12 -3.63
N ASP A 117 1.75 -21.32 -3.24
CA ASP A 117 3.16 -21.72 -3.20
C ASP A 117 3.47 -22.77 -2.12
N LEU A 118 2.63 -22.86 -1.08
CA LEU A 118 2.68 -23.92 -0.08
C LEU A 118 2.11 -25.23 -0.66
N GLU A 119 0.91 -25.21 -1.23
CA GLU A 119 0.26 -26.39 -1.82
C GLU A 119 1.11 -27.04 -2.93
N HIS A 120 1.76 -26.24 -3.77
CA HIS A 120 2.63 -26.76 -4.83
C HIS A 120 3.88 -27.46 -4.29
N LYS A 121 4.39 -27.04 -3.13
CA LYS A 121 5.57 -27.68 -2.52
C LYS A 121 5.20 -29.02 -1.89
N ASP A 122 4.09 -29.09 -1.18
CA ASP A 122 3.60 -30.33 -0.54
C ASP A 122 3.26 -31.44 -1.56
N ARG A 123 2.89 -31.07 -2.80
CA ARG A 123 2.69 -32.04 -3.89
C ARG A 123 3.99 -32.57 -4.52
N LYS A 124 5.11 -31.85 -4.39
CA LYS A 124 6.42 -32.29 -4.90
C LYS A 124 7.17 -33.18 -3.90
N ASP A 125 6.84 -33.06 -2.62
CA ASP A 125 7.46 -33.84 -1.53
C ASP A 125 6.71 -35.17 -1.24
N LYS A 126 5.66 -35.49 -2.02
CA LYS A 126 4.93 -36.78 -2.03
C LYS A 126 5.24 -37.56 -3.31
#